data_AF-A0A811S6D9-F1
#
_entry.id   AF-A0A811S6D9-F1
#
_cell.length_a   1.000
_cell.length_b   1.000
_cell.length_c   1.000
_cell.angle_alpha   90.00
_cell.angle_beta   90.00
_cell.angle_gamma   90.00
#
_symmetry.space_group_name_H-M   'P 1'
#
loop_
_entity.id
_entity.type
_entity.pdbx_description
1 polymer ?
#
loop_
_entity_poly.entity_id
_entity_poly.type
_entity_poly.pdbx_seq_one_letter_code
_entity_poly.pdbx_strand_id
1 'polypeptide(L)'
;MDGGPAITTHCVLSGYVVFTDHLLALGADPLAVIVVGGAAYAAFCLPFAVALERKRWPCKVSGTLVAQYLLIALGGTTAFQELMLLGIKKTTPAIASAMPNLSPGLIFIVAACFRLERFDRACKYTQAKIAGTVVCLAGAVAMSFLQSPSSSSSSSSSSSSLAAAAGSDDDYYDWILGCSCLIAGVTVFALVTVLQAATLASLPAPLTMCCVTSAMGAALTAVVRLVLEGKFLDMGSPNIDATLVAGIVVLGGGVVGACTAFQAWCLGRKGPLFVSVFGPVQTVCTAILSAALLQQVLGLGSLAGIVLMFSGLYIVLWAKSNEISADEDQLQGGGAHDAEKALLA
;
A
#
# COMPACT_ATOMS: atom_id res chain seq x y z
N MET A 1 -3.01 -5.27 26.78
CA MET A 1 -2.18 -4.35 25.96
C MET A 1 -3.03 -3.96 24.78
N ASP A 2 -3.58 -2.75 24.86
CA ASP A 2 -4.86 -2.42 24.24
C ASP A 2 -4.71 -2.07 22.76
N GLY A 3 -5.31 -2.89 21.89
CA GLY A 3 -5.37 -2.68 20.44
C GLY A 3 -6.30 -1.53 20.00
N GLY A 4 -7.03 -0.93 20.94
CA GLY A 4 -8.01 0.13 20.69
C GLY A 4 -7.49 1.31 19.85
N PRO A 5 -6.30 1.90 20.14
CA PRO A 5 -5.81 3.06 19.39
C PRO A 5 -5.51 2.76 17.92
N ALA A 6 -5.03 1.55 17.62
CA ALA A 6 -4.71 1.15 16.25
C ALA A 6 -5.98 0.93 15.42
N ILE A 7 -7.00 0.28 16.00
CA ILE A 7 -8.30 0.06 15.35
C ILE A 7 -8.95 1.40 15.01
N THR A 8 -8.96 2.35 15.95
CA THR A 8 -9.49 3.71 15.72
C THR A 8 -8.77 4.40 14.56
N THR A 9 -7.44 4.24 14.48
CA THR A 9 -6.63 4.84 13.42
C THR A 9 -6.98 4.27 12.04
N HIS A 10 -7.22 2.95 11.94
CA HIS A 10 -7.66 2.32 10.70
C HIS A 10 -9.07 2.72 10.29
N CYS A 11 -10.01 2.80 11.23
CA CYS A 11 -11.37 3.26 10.94
C CYS A 11 -11.38 4.70 10.38
N VAL A 12 -10.55 5.57 10.96
CA VAL A 12 -10.40 6.96 10.53
C VAL A 12 -9.77 7.04 9.13
N LEU A 13 -8.73 6.24 8.86
CA LEU A 13 -8.13 6.15 7.51
C LEU A 13 -9.15 5.69 6.46
N SER A 14 -9.97 4.70 6.78
CA SER A 14 -10.98 4.19 5.85
C SER A 14 -12.10 5.18 5.60
N GLY A 15 -12.49 5.98 6.60
CA GLY A 15 -13.41 7.10 6.41
C GLY A 15 -12.89 8.12 5.40
N TYR A 16 -11.58 8.42 5.41
CA TYR A 16 -10.95 9.28 4.41
C TYR A 16 -11.01 8.69 3.00
N VAL A 17 -10.80 7.38 2.85
CA VAL A 17 -10.91 6.71 1.54
C VAL A 17 -12.32 6.82 0.98
N VAL A 18 -13.35 6.58 1.79
CA VAL A 18 -14.76 6.70 1.38
C VAL A 18 -15.11 8.15 1.01
N PHE A 19 -14.60 9.12 1.77
CA PHE A 19 -14.81 10.54 1.45
C PHE A 19 -14.15 10.94 0.12
N THR A 20 -12.95 10.42 -0.14
CA THR A 20 -12.24 10.62 -1.40
C THR A 20 -13.00 10.01 -2.58
N ASP A 21 -13.54 8.80 -2.41
CA ASP A 21 -14.37 8.13 -3.42
C ASP A 21 -15.64 8.92 -3.74
N HIS A 22 -16.31 9.46 -2.73
CA HIS A 22 -17.48 10.33 -2.91
C HIS A 22 -17.15 11.59 -3.72
N LEU A 23 -16.00 12.21 -3.50
CA LEU A 23 -15.55 13.36 -4.28
C LEU A 23 -15.27 13.03 -5.74
N LEU A 24 -14.62 11.89 -5.99
CA LEU A 24 -14.41 11.39 -7.35
C LEU A 24 -15.75 11.13 -8.05
N ALA A 25 -16.74 10.60 -7.34
CA ALA A 25 -18.09 10.40 -7.85
C ALA A 25 -18.82 11.71 -8.21
N LEU A 26 -18.50 12.83 -7.55
CA LEU A 26 -19.01 14.16 -7.87
C LEU A 26 -18.31 14.80 -9.09
N GLY A 27 -17.36 14.09 -9.72
CA GLY A 27 -16.62 14.53 -10.90
C GLY A 27 -15.37 15.34 -10.56
N ALA A 28 -14.82 15.18 -9.35
CA ALA A 28 -13.51 15.74 -9.02
C ALA A 28 -12.43 15.10 -9.88
N ASP A 29 -11.54 15.92 -10.41
CA ASP A 29 -10.37 15.39 -11.09
C ASP A 29 -9.48 14.60 -10.09
N PRO A 30 -9.16 13.31 -10.37
CA PRO A 30 -8.39 12.48 -9.46
C PRO A 30 -7.01 13.06 -9.14
N LEU A 31 -6.34 13.63 -10.14
CA LEU A 31 -4.99 14.17 -9.99
C LEU A 31 -5.04 15.46 -9.15
N ALA A 32 -6.10 16.27 -9.23
CA ALA A 32 -6.34 17.42 -8.36
C ALA A 32 -6.40 17.01 -6.89
N VAL A 33 -7.20 15.98 -6.59
CA VAL A 33 -7.40 15.47 -5.25
C VAL A 33 -6.08 14.96 -4.67
N ILE A 34 -5.27 14.28 -5.49
CA ILE A 34 -3.94 13.78 -5.09
C ILE A 34 -2.98 14.93 -4.78
N VAL A 35 -2.94 15.97 -5.63
CA VAL A 35 -2.07 17.15 -5.42
C VAL A 35 -2.45 17.87 -4.13
N VAL A 36 -3.73 18.20 -3.96
CA VAL A 36 -4.22 18.95 -2.79
C VAL A 36 -4.08 18.13 -1.52
N GLY A 37 -4.52 16.86 -1.53
CA GLY A 37 -4.42 15.95 -0.39
C GLY A 37 -2.98 15.66 0.01
N GLY A 38 -2.11 15.37 -0.96
CA GLY A 38 -0.69 15.10 -0.73
C GLY A 38 0.08 16.31 -0.21
N ALA A 39 -0.22 17.51 -0.72
CA ALA A 39 0.36 18.76 -0.22
C ALA A 39 -0.11 19.08 1.20
N ALA A 40 -1.41 18.91 1.47
CA ALA A 40 -1.97 19.10 2.81
C ALA A 40 -1.36 18.13 3.82
N TYR A 41 -1.23 16.85 3.44
CA TYR A 41 -0.58 15.82 4.26
C TYR A 41 0.88 16.18 4.58
N ALA A 42 1.65 16.59 3.57
CA ALA A 42 3.04 17.01 3.77
C ALA A 42 3.14 18.24 4.69
N ALA A 43 2.30 19.26 4.46
CA ALA A 43 2.30 20.47 5.28
C ALA A 43 1.98 20.17 6.76
N PHE A 44 1.02 19.28 7.01
CA PHE A 44 0.65 18.87 8.37
C PHE A 44 1.70 17.98 9.03
N CYS A 45 2.30 17.04 8.29
CA CYS A 45 3.31 16.12 8.84
C CYS A 45 4.66 16.79 9.09
N LEU A 46 4.99 17.86 8.36
CA LEU A 46 6.27 18.56 8.45
C LEU A 46 6.66 18.97 9.89
N PRO A 47 5.82 19.67 10.69
CA PRO A 47 6.17 20.03 12.06
C PRO A 47 6.43 18.80 12.95
N PHE A 48 5.69 17.70 12.76
CA PHE A 48 5.91 16.46 13.50
C PHE A 48 7.20 15.75 13.10
N ALA A 49 7.52 15.71 11.80
CA ALA A 49 8.79 15.18 11.31
C ALA A 49 9.98 15.98 11.88
N VAL A 50 9.89 17.31 11.91
CA VAL A 50 10.90 18.18 12.53
C VAL A 50 10.99 17.97 14.04
N ALA A 51 9.87 17.80 14.74
CA ALA A 51 9.88 17.63 16.20
C ALA A 51 10.39 16.25 16.63
N LEU A 52 10.00 15.17 15.94
CA LEU A 52 10.25 13.79 16.36
C LEU A 52 11.53 13.19 15.73
N GLU A 53 11.86 13.58 14.50
CA GLU A 53 12.89 12.88 13.71
C GLU A 53 14.07 13.76 13.32
N ARG A 54 14.07 15.08 13.59
CA ARG A 54 15.17 15.98 13.24
C ARG A 54 16.54 15.52 13.72
N LYS A 55 16.63 14.85 14.87
CA LYS A 55 17.89 14.31 15.40
C LYS A 55 18.42 13.12 14.59
N ARG A 56 17.57 12.46 13.81
CA ARG A 56 17.90 11.32 12.94
C ARG A 56 18.29 11.76 11.54
N TRP A 57 18.12 13.04 11.20
CA TRP A 57 18.38 13.54 9.84
C TRP A 57 19.88 13.51 9.52
N PRO A 58 20.25 13.15 8.28
CA PRO A 58 21.65 13.14 7.89
C PRO A 58 22.19 14.57 7.81
N CYS A 59 23.41 14.80 8.31
CA CYS A 59 24.06 16.11 8.21
C CYS A 59 24.34 16.56 6.77
N LYS A 60 24.42 15.60 5.83
CA LYS A 60 24.52 15.85 4.39
C LYS A 60 23.53 14.95 3.66
N VAL A 61 22.70 15.55 2.81
CA VAL A 61 21.79 14.80 1.95
C VAL A 61 22.60 14.18 0.82
N SER A 62 22.69 12.84 0.80
CA SER A 62 23.35 12.11 -0.29
C SER A 62 22.48 12.11 -1.55
N GLY A 63 23.10 12.23 -2.72
CA GLY A 63 22.38 12.14 -4.01
C GLY A 63 21.62 10.82 -4.18
N THR A 64 22.13 9.73 -3.61
CA THR A 64 21.44 8.43 -3.58
C THR A 64 20.12 8.49 -2.80
N LEU A 65 20.09 9.20 -1.67
CA LEU A 65 18.89 9.34 -0.84
C LEU A 65 17.82 10.17 -1.57
N VAL A 66 18.25 11.24 -2.26
CA VAL A 66 17.36 12.05 -3.11
C VAL A 66 16.78 11.20 -4.23
N ALA A 67 17.61 10.42 -4.92
CA ALA A 67 17.17 9.53 -5.97
C ALA A 67 16.17 8.48 -5.46
N GLN A 68 16.41 7.89 -4.28
CA GLN A 68 15.48 6.96 -3.65
C GLN A 68 14.12 7.61 -3.35
N TYR A 69 14.11 8.79 -2.73
CA TYR A 69 12.86 9.52 -2.46
C TYR A 69 12.13 9.92 -3.75
N LEU A 70 12.87 10.31 -4.78
CA LEU A 70 12.31 10.62 -6.09
C LEU A 70 11.66 9.40 -6.73
N LEU A 71 12.31 8.24 -6.70
CA LEU A 71 11.77 6.99 -7.24
C LEU A 71 10.55 6.50 -6.43
N ILE A 72 10.59 6.63 -5.11
CA ILE A 72 9.44 6.30 -4.24
C ILE A 72 8.25 7.21 -4.58
N ALA A 73 8.47 8.53 -4.71
CA ALA A 73 7.42 9.47 -5.07
C ALA A 73 6.86 9.19 -6.47
N LEU A 74 7.73 9.09 -7.48
CA LEU A 74 7.34 8.87 -8.87
C LEU A 74 6.57 7.54 -9.04
N GLY A 75 7.07 6.46 -8.43
CA GLY A 75 6.44 5.16 -8.50
C GLY A 75 5.14 5.07 -7.70
N GLY A 76 5.16 5.55 -6.46
CA GLY A 76 4.09 5.35 -5.48
C GLY A 76 2.88 6.24 -5.72
N THR A 77 3.07 7.50 -6.10
CA THR A 77 1.96 8.38 -6.44
C THR A 77 1.68 8.29 -7.93
N THR A 78 2.60 8.74 -8.77
CA THR A 78 2.27 9.01 -10.18
C THR A 78 2.10 7.74 -11.01
N ALA A 79 3.11 6.87 -11.06
CA ALA A 79 3.08 5.69 -11.93
C ALA A 79 2.01 4.67 -11.51
N PHE A 80 1.91 4.37 -10.21
CA PHE A 80 0.89 3.46 -9.70
C PHE A 80 -0.53 3.95 -10.01
N GLN A 81 -0.82 5.23 -9.75
CA GLN A 81 -2.17 5.78 -9.94
C GLN A 81 -2.55 5.84 -11.43
N GLU A 82 -1.65 6.29 -12.30
CA GLU A 82 -1.89 6.33 -13.75
C GLU A 82 -2.11 4.93 -14.33
N LEU A 83 -1.26 3.96 -13.94
CA LEU A 83 -1.40 2.57 -14.41
C LEU A 83 -2.72 1.95 -13.93
N MET A 84 -3.10 2.19 -12.66
CA MET A 84 -4.38 1.73 -12.13
C MET A 84 -5.56 2.38 -12.84
N LEU A 85 -5.51 3.70 -13.09
CA LEU A 85 -6.58 4.43 -13.77
C LEU A 85 -6.73 3.97 -15.23
N LEU A 86 -5.63 3.83 -15.96
CA LEU A 86 -5.64 3.33 -17.33
C LEU A 86 -6.13 1.87 -17.38
N GLY A 87 -5.71 1.05 -16.41
CA GLY A 87 -6.18 -0.30 -16.23
C GLY A 87 -7.70 -0.38 -16.02
N ILE A 88 -8.26 0.44 -15.13
CA ILE A 88 -9.71 0.53 -14.88
C ILE A 88 -10.46 0.97 -16.14
N LYS A 89 -9.95 1.97 -16.88
CA LYS A 89 -10.59 2.46 -18.12
C LYS A 89 -10.69 1.40 -19.22
N LYS A 90 -9.75 0.45 -19.25
CA LYS A 90 -9.61 -0.58 -20.28
C LYS A 90 -10.09 -1.96 -19.81
N THR A 91 -10.46 -2.12 -18.54
CA THR A 91 -10.97 -3.37 -17.97
C THR A 91 -12.23 -3.11 -17.15
N THR A 92 -12.60 -4.06 -16.29
CA THR A 92 -13.71 -3.88 -15.36
C THR A 92 -13.19 -3.41 -14.00
N PRO A 93 -13.95 -2.55 -13.28
CA PRO A 93 -13.64 -2.17 -11.91
C PRO A 93 -13.47 -3.38 -10.97
N ALA A 94 -14.14 -4.50 -11.25
CA ALA A 94 -13.98 -5.74 -10.52
C ALA A 94 -12.56 -6.32 -10.65
N ILE A 95 -12.01 -6.40 -11.87
CA ILE A 95 -10.64 -6.86 -12.10
C ILE A 95 -9.66 -5.93 -11.38
N ALA A 96 -9.81 -4.61 -11.54
CA ALA A 96 -8.94 -3.63 -10.90
C ALA A 96 -8.99 -3.68 -9.37
N SER A 97 -10.17 -3.90 -8.77
CA SER A 97 -10.31 -4.02 -7.31
C SER A 97 -9.64 -5.28 -6.75
N ALA A 98 -9.43 -6.31 -7.56
CA ALA A 98 -8.77 -7.53 -7.12
C ALA A 98 -7.24 -7.43 -7.16
N MET A 99 -6.69 -6.50 -7.95
CA MET A 99 -5.25 -6.36 -8.19
C MET A 99 -4.45 -6.01 -6.91
N PRO A 100 -4.90 -5.08 -6.04
CA PRO A 100 -4.21 -4.80 -4.78
C PRO A 100 -4.03 -6.04 -3.88
N ASN A 101 -4.86 -7.07 -4.00
CA ASN A 101 -4.75 -8.30 -3.21
C ASN A 101 -3.50 -9.13 -3.58
N LEU A 102 -2.92 -8.90 -4.76
CA LEU A 102 -1.65 -9.51 -5.16
C LEU A 102 -0.43 -8.82 -4.53
N SER A 103 -0.60 -7.60 -4.00
CA SER A 103 0.51 -6.78 -3.48
C SER A 103 1.37 -7.51 -2.45
N PRO A 104 0.81 -8.17 -1.41
CA PRO A 104 1.65 -8.78 -0.39
C PRO A 104 2.55 -9.90 -0.95
N GLY A 105 2.02 -10.71 -1.87
CA GLY A 105 2.80 -11.76 -2.53
C GLY A 105 3.88 -11.18 -3.45
N LEU A 106 3.56 -10.14 -4.21
CA LEU A 106 4.52 -9.46 -5.08
C LEU A 106 5.62 -8.73 -4.28
N ILE A 107 5.28 -8.09 -3.17
CA ILE A 107 6.26 -7.46 -2.26
C ILE A 107 7.28 -8.49 -1.78
N PHE A 108 6.83 -9.68 -1.39
CA PHE A 108 7.74 -10.75 -0.98
C PHE A 108 8.66 -11.20 -2.12
N ILE A 109 8.12 -11.43 -3.32
CA ILE A 109 8.91 -11.81 -4.50
C ILE A 109 9.95 -10.74 -4.83
N VAL A 110 9.55 -9.46 -4.82
CA VAL A 110 10.45 -8.34 -5.09
C VAL A 110 11.55 -8.25 -4.02
N ALA A 111 11.20 -8.33 -2.73
CA ALA A 111 12.16 -8.32 -1.64
C ALA A 111 13.19 -9.46 -1.77
N ALA A 112 12.74 -10.62 -2.27
CA ALA A 112 13.61 -11.74 -2.58
C ALA A 112 14.58 -11.47 -3.73
N CYS A 113 14.09 -10.90 -4.84
CA CYS A 113 14.91 -10.54 -5.99
C CYS A 113 16.01 -9.53 -5.62
N PHE A 114 15.72 -8.54 -4.76
CA PHE A 114 16.70 -7.56 -4.28
C PHE A 114 17.62 -8.07 -3.18
N ARG A 115 17.53 -9.36 -2.80
CA ARG A 115 18.30 -9.97 -1.69
C ARG A 115 18.15 -9.21 -0.37
N LEU A 116 17.00 -8.57 -0.16
CA LEU A 116 16.69 -7.91 1.11
C LEU A 116 16.21 -8.92 2.16
N GLU A 117 15.89 -10.15 1.74
CA GLU A 117 15.57 -11.28 2.60
C GLU A 117 16.66 -12.36 2.44
N ARG A 118 17.11 -12.99 3.54
CA ARG A 118 18.04 -14.12 3.46
C ARG A 118 17.30 -15.38 3.02
N PHE A 119 17.75 -15.98 1.91
CA PHE A 119 17.23 -17.24 1.40
C PHE A 119 18.20 -18.37 1.69
N ASP A 120 18.12 -18.92 2.90
CA ASP A 120 18.68 -20.24 3.15
C ASP A 120 17.59 -21.29 2.87
N ARG A 121 17.77 -22.06 1.78
CA ARG A 121 16.79 -23.10 1.38
C ARG A 121 16.64 -24.19 2.43
N ALA A 122 17.63 -24.38 3.31
CA ALA A 122 17.56 -25.34 4.41
C ALA A 122 16.81 -24.77 5.64
N CYS A 123 16.61 -23.45 5.70
CA CYS A 123 15.90 -22.81 6.80
C CYS A 123 14.39 -23.05 6.71
N LYS A 124 13.82 -23.61 7.78
CA LYS A 124 12.37 -23.88 7.89
C LYS A 124 11.53 -22.61 7.74
N TYR A 125 12.06 -21.46 8.19
CA TYR A 125 11.37 -20.16 8.06
C TYR A 125 11.33 -19.68 6.61
N THR A 126 12.42 -19.83 5.85
CA THR A 126 12.43 -19.49 4.41
C THR A 126 11.44 -20.34 3.62
N GLN A 127 11.34 -21.64 3.91
CA GLN A 127 10.33 -22.53 3.31
C GLN A 127 8.90 -22.10 3.64
N ALA A 128 8.63 -21.74 4.90
CA ALA A 128 7.33 -21.24 5.33
C ALA A 128 6.95 -19.93 4.63
N LYS A 129 7.90 -19.01 4.41
CA LYS A 129 7.65 -17.77 3.67
C LYS A 129 7.29 -18.01 2.20
N ILE A 130 7.98 -18.94 1.54
CA ILE A 130 7.66 -19.32 0.15
C ILE A 130 6.27 -19.95 0.09
N ALA A 131 5.98 -20.93 0.96
CA ALA A 131 4.68 -21.58 1.03
C ALA A 131 3.55 -20.56 1.32
N GLY A 132 3.74 -19.70 2.32
CA GLY A 132 2.79 -18.63 2.66
C GLY A 132 2.55 -17.66 1.50
N THR A 133 3.57 -17.34 0.72
CA THR A 133 3.44 -16.50 -0.48
C THR A 133 2.63 -17.17 -1.57
N VAL A 134 2.88 -18.46 -1.84
CA VAL A 134 2.11 -19.25 -2.83
C VAL A 134 0.64 -19.34 -2.40
N VAL A 135 0.39 -19.60 -1.12
CA VAL A 135 -0.97 -19.62 -0.55
C VAL A 135 -1.62 -18.24 -0.67
N CYS A 136 -0.89 -17.15 -0.36
CA CYS A 136 -1.41 -15.78 -0.50
C CYS A 136 -1.82 -15.47 -1.95
N LEU A 137 -0.97 -15.82 -2.92
CA LEU A 137 -1.24 -15.58 -4.34
C LEU A 137 -2.41 -16.44 -4.83
N ALA A 138 -2.47 -17.70 -4.43
CA ALA A 138 -3.59 -18.59 -4.72
C ALA A 138 -4.91 -18.06 -4.14
N GLY A 139 -4.88 -17.50 -2.92
CA GLY A 139 -6.04 -16.88 -2.27
C GLY A 139 -6.54 -15.64 -3.01
N ALA A 140 -5.63 -14.76 -3.42
CA ALA A 140 -5.96 -13.57 -4.20
C ALA A 140 -6.55 -13.93 -5.58
N VAL A 141 -5.98 -14.94 -6.25
CA VAL A 141 -6.49 -15.45 -7.53
C VAL A 141 -7.85 -16.13 -7.34
N ALA A 142 -8.04 -16.95 -6.31
CA ALA A 142 -9.31 -17.59 -5.98
C ALA A 142 -10.40 -16.56 -5.66
N MET A 143 -10.09 -15.53 -4.87
CA MET A 143 -10.99 -14.40 -4.61
C MET A 143 -11.43 -13.74 -5.91
N SER A 144 -10.50 -13.49 -6.84
CA SER A 144 -10.78 -12.86 -8.13
C SER A 144 -11.72 -13.69 -9.01
N PHE A 145 -11.51 -15.00 -9.10
CA PHE A 145 -12.36 -15.89 -9.92
C PHE A 145 -13.73 -16.18 -9.28
N LEU A 146 -13.82 -16.13 -7.95
CA LEU A 146 -15.04 -16.47 -7.20
C LEU A 146 -15.93 -15.25 -6.91
N GLN A 147 -15.42 -14.04 -7.16
CA GLN A 147 -16.23 -12.82 -7.31
C GLN A 147 -16.94 -12.83 -8.67
N SER A 148 -17.93 -13.71 -8.85
CA SER A 148 -18.88 -13.58 -9.96
C SER A 148 -19.91 -12.48 -9.65
N PRO A 149 -20.18 -11.52 -10.56
CA PRO A 149 -21.23 -10.52 -10.36
C PRO A 149 -22.58 -11.24 -10.44
N SER A 150 -23.14 -11.58 -9.29
CA SER A 150 -24.43 -12.25 -9.20
C SER A 150 -25.27 -11.60 -8.11
N SER A 151 -25.88 -10.45 -8.47
CA SER A 151 -27.30 -10.14 -8.23
C SER A 151 -27.58 -8.63 -8.35
N SER A 152 -27.87 -8.15 -9.56
CA SER A 152 -28.90 -7.13 -9.73
C SER A 152 -29.95 -7.71 -10.69
N SER A 153 -31.18 -7.73 -10.22
CA SER A 153 -32.27 -8.58 -10.66
C SER A 153 -33.00 -8.07 -11.91
N SER A 154 -33.29 -9.03 -12.81
CA SER A 154 -34.50 -9.16 -13.64
C SER A 154 -34.98 -7.92 -14.43
N SER A 155 -34.63 -7.84 -15.72
CA SER A 155 -35.58 -7.98 -16.85
C SER A 155 -34.85 -7.77 -18.19
N SER A 156 -35.29 -8.51 -19.22
CA SER A 156 -34.81 -8.56 -20.60
C SER A 156 -33.45 -9.25 -20.87
N SER A 157 -33.55 -10.55 -21.17
CA SER A 157 -32.87 -11.21 -22.30
C SER A 157 -31.49 -10.70 -22.70
N SER A 158 -30.44 -11.30 -22.14
CA SER A 158 -29.21 -11.66 -22.87
C SER A 158 -28.29 -12.46 -21.96
N SER A 159 -28.37 -13.78 -22.14
CA SER A 159 -27.40 -14.75 -21.67
C SER A 159 -26.04 -14.53 -22.32
N SER A 160 -25.08 -13.91 -21.62
CA SER A 160 -23.62 -14.11 -21.82
C SER A 160 -22.73 -13.15 -21.00
N SER A 161 -22.56 -13.39 -19.71
CA SER A 161 -21.58 -12.67 -18.86
C SER A 161 -20.18 -13.32 -18.81
N LEU A 162 -19.88 -14.22 -19.75
CA LEU A 162 -18.52 -14.70 -20.06
C LEU A 162 -18.19 -14.59 -21.57
N ALA A 163 -19.03 -13.90 -22.35
CA ALA A 163 -18.80 -13.67 -23.78
C ALA A 163 -18.79 -12.18 -24.14
N ALA A 164 -17.99 -11.39 -23.41
CA ALA A 164 -17.49 -10.12 -23.95
C ALA A 164 -16.24 -10.33 -24.85
N ALA A 165 -16.01 -11.55 -25.32
CA ALA A 165 -14.99 -11.90 -26.32
C ALA A 165 -15.61 -12.08 -27.72
N ALA A 166 -16.55 -11.21 -28.08
CA ALA A 166 -17.13 -11.14 -29.43
C ALA A 166 -17.49 -9.70 -29.83
N GLY A 167 -16.63 -8.74 -29.45
CA GLY A 167 -16.44 -7.46 -30.14
C GLY A 167 -15.12 -7.54 -30.92
N SER A 168 -14.92 -6.68 -31.91
CA SER A 168 -13.73 -6.58 -32.80
C SER A 168 -12.38 -6.92 -32.15
N ASP A 169 -11.40 -7.39 -32.94
CA ASP A 169 -10.01 -7.66 -32.49
C ASP A 169 -9.47 -6.55 -31.54
N ASP A 170 -9.76 -5.29 -31.83
CA ASP A 170 -9.40 -4.12 -31.01
C ASP A 170 -9.87 -4.18 -29.53
N ASP A 171 -11.07 -4.69 -29.26
CA ASP A 171 -11.62 -4.76 -27.89
C ASP A 171 -10.85 -5.77 -27.02
N TYR A 172 -10.37 -6.85 -27.64
CA TYR A 172 -9.57 -7.87 -26.97
C TYR A 172 -8.15 -7.36 -26.66
N TYR A 173 -7.52 -6.65 -27.61
CA TYR A 173 -6.23 -6.00 -27.39
C TYR A 173 -6.29 -4.95 -26.28
N ASP A 174 -7.35 -4.14 -26.24
CA ASP A 174 -7.57 -3.15 -25.19
C ASP A 174 -7.74 -3.78 -23.81
N TRP A 175 -8.47 -4.90 -23.71
CA TRP A 175 -8.64 -5.63 -22.46
C TRP A 175 -7.33 -6.24 -21.95
N ILE A 176 -6.52 -6.84 -22.84
CA ILE A 176 -5.17 -7.34 -22.48
C ILE A 176 -4.29 -6.19 -22.01
N LEU A 177 -4.29 -5.07 -22.74
CA LEU A 177 -3.49 -3.90 -22.39
C LEU A 177 -3.89 -3.40 -21.00
N GLY A 178 -5.18 -3.31 -20.70
CA GLY A 178 -5.68 -2.93 -19.39
C GLY A 178 -5.25 -3.90 -18.27
N CYS A 179 -5.33 -5.21 -18.50
CA CYS A 179 -4.85 -6.21 -17.52
C CYS A 179 -3.34 -6.09 -17.29
N SER A 180 -2.56 -5.90 -18.36
CA SER A 180 -1.11 -5.71 -18.26
C SER A 180 -0.76 -4.43 -17.47
N CYS A 181 -1.53 -3.36 -17.66
CA CYS A 181 -1.39 -2.10 -16.97
C CYS A 181 -1.65 -2.24 -15.46
N LEU A 182 -2.69 -2.99 -15.09
CA LEU A 182 -3.00 -3.31 -13.70
C LEU A 182 -1.89 -4.12 -13.02
N ILE A 183 -1.39 -5.18 -13.68
CA ILE A 183 -0.27 -5.99 -13.16
C ILE A 183 0.98 -5.14 -13.00
N ALA A 184 1.29 -4.29 -13.98
CA ALA A 184 2.40 -3.35 -13.92
C ALA A 184 2.23 -2.38 -12.74
N GLY A 185 1.02 -1.84 -12.52
CA GLY A 185 0.69 -0.98 -11.38
C GLY A 185 1.01 -1.64 -10.05
N VAL A 186 0.46 -2.83 -9.78
CA VAL A 186 0.72 -3.54 -8.52
C VAL A 186 2.19 -3.93 -8.37
N THR A 187 2.88 -4.25 -9.46
CA THR A 187 4.32 -4.53 -9.44
C THR A 187 5.13 -3.27 -9.08
N VAL A 188 4.79 -2.11 -9.63
CA VAL A 188 5.39 -0.81 -9.26
C VAL A 188 5.13 -0.51 -7.79
N PHE A 189 3.90 -0.73 -7.30
CA PHE A 189 3.57 -0.57 -5.89
C PHE A 189 4.42 -1.48 -4.98
N ALA A 190 4.63 -2.75 -5.38
CA ALA A 190 5.49 -3.67 -4.66
C ALA A 190 6.96 -3.21 -4.65
N LEU A 191 7.49 -2.77 -5.80
CA LEU A 191 8.84 -2.21 -5.93
C LEU A 191 9.06 -0.99 -5.03
N VAL A 192 8.11 -0.05 -5.06
CA VAL A 192 8.15 1.15 -4.22
C VAL A 192 8.10 0.79 -2.74
N THR A 193 7.24 -0.16 -2.36
CA THR A 193 7.13 -0.61 -0.96
C THR A 193 8.45 -1.22 -0.46
N VAL A 194 9.09 -2.05 -1.27
CA VAL A 194 10.39 -2.65 -0.94
C VAL A 194 11.49 -1.59 -0.87
N LEU A 195 11.50 -0.65 -1.81
CA LEU A 195 12.44 0.48 -1.80
C LEU A 195 12.24 1.37 -0.57
N GLN A 196 10.99 1.61 -0.19
CA GLN A 196 10.61 2.35 1.01
C GLN A 196 11.15 1.67 2.28
N ALA A 197 10.99 0.35 2.38
CA ALA A 197 11.55 -0.43 3.48
C ALA A 197 13.08 -0.36 3.54
N ALA A 198 13.75 -0.48 2.38
CA ALA A 198 15.21 -0.39 2.29
C ALA A 198 15.73 1.00 2.70
N THR A 199 15.04 2.07 2.28
CA THR A 199 15.41 3.44 2.68
C THR A 199 15.16 3.67 4.17
N LEU A 200 14.10 3.11 4.76
CA LEU A 200 13.86 3.18 6.21
C LEU A 200 14.91 2.43 7.03
N ALA A 201 15.47 1.35 6.48
CA ALA A 201 16.55 0.61 7.12
C ALA A 201 17.85 1.45 7.19
N SER A 202 18.13 2.26 6.17
CA SER A 202 19.29 3.17 6.16
C SER A 202 19.05 4.46 6.94
N LEU A 203 17.82 5.00 6.89
CA LEU A 203 17.41 6.23 7.57
C LEU A 203 16.07 5.99 8.29
N PRO A 204 16.08 5.66 9.60
CA PRO A 204 14.88 5.29 10.36
C PRO A 204 14.04 6.52 10.74
N ALA A 205 13.55 7.23 9.72
CA ALA A 205 12.76 8.45 9.81
C ALA A 205 11.47 8.33 8.95
N PRO A 206 10.49 7.50 9.37
CA PRO A 206 9.26 7.24 8.61
C PRO A 206 8.40 8.48 8.36
N LEU A 207 8.27 9.41 9.30
CA LEU A 207 7.48 10.62 9.07
C LEU A 207 8.13 11.55 8.06
N THR A 208 9.45 11.71 8.14
CA THR A 208 10.25 12.51 7.22
C THR A 208 10.14 11.94 5.81
N MET A 209 10.28 10.62 5.66
CA MET A 209 10.11 9.96 4.37
C MET A 209 8.71 10.18 3.81
N CYS A 210 7.65 9.95 4.57
CA CYS A 210 6.27 10.16 4.10
C CYS A 210 6.00 11.62 3.73
N CYS A 211 6.51 12.57 4.52
CA CYS A 211 6.38 13.99 4.25
C CYS A 211 7.08 14.39 2.94
N VAL A 212 8.34 13.96 2.77
CA VAL A 212 9.15 14.30 1.58
C VAL A 212 8.58 13.63 0.34
N THR A 213 8.27 12.34 0.40
CA THR A 213 7.72 11.59 -0.74
C THR A 213 6.32 12.07 -1.13
N SER A 214 5.47 12.45 -0.17
CA SER A 214 4.16 13.07 -0.45
C SER A 214 4.30 14.47 -1.06
N ALA A 215 5.22 15.30 -0.56
CA ALA A 215 5.48 16.62 -1.15
C ALA A 215 6.02 16.52 -2.57
N MET A 216 6.99 15.61 -2.80
CA MET A 216 7.54 15.35 -4.13
C MET A 216 6.49 14.75 -5.06
N GLY A 217 5.68 13.82 -4.58
CA GLY A 217 4.60 13.19 -5.34
C GLY A 217 3.53 14.20 -5.76
N ALA A 218 3.11 15.08 -4.84
CA ALA A 218 2.19 16.18 -5.15
C ALA A 218 2.79 17.15 -6.18
N ALA A 219 4.07 17.49 -6.05
CA ALA A 219 4.76 18.35 -7.02
C ALA A 219 4.86 17.70 -8.41
N LEU A 220 5.28 16.43 -8.48
CA LEU A 220 5.36 15.67 -9.74
C LEU A 220 3.99 15.56 -10.40
N THR A 221 2.95 15.24 -9.63
CA THR A 221 1.58 15.13 -10.14
C THR A 221 1.06 16.49 -10.64
N ALA A 222 1.37 17.58 -9.94
CA ALA A 222 1.02 18.93 -10.38
C ALA A 222 1.73 19.31 -11.69
N VAL A 223 3.00 18.92 -11.86
CA VAL A 223 3.74 19.12 -13.12
C VAL A 223 3.11 18.30 -14.25
N VAL A 224 2.76 17.03 -14.01
CA VAL A 224 2.08 16.17 -14.99
C VAL A 224 0.75 16.81 -15.43
N ARG A 225 -0.06 17.30 -14.50
CA ARG A 225 -1.31 18.01 -14.83
C ARG A 225 -1.09 19.29 -15.62
N LEU A 226 -0.10 20.09 -15.24
CA LEU A 226 0.23 21.32 -15.96
C LEU A 226 0.61 20.98 -17.42
N VAL A 227 1.40 19.94 -17.63
CA VAL A 227 1.83 19.52 -18.97
C VAL A 227 0.68 18.92 -19.80
N LEU A 228 -0.18 18.10 -19.18
CA LEU A 228 -1.27 17.41 -19.89
C LEU A 228 -2.52 18.28 -20.12
N GLU A 229 -2.89 19.08 -19.12
CA GLU A 229 -4.18 19.80 -19.09
C GLU A 229 -4.00 21.32 -19.19
N GLY A 230 -2.79 21.85 -19.03
CA GLY A 230 -2.53 23.29 -18.95
C GLY A 230 -3.12 23.94 -17.70
N LYS A 231 -3.57 23.15 -16.71
CA LYS A 231 -4.28 23.59 -15.51
C LYS A 231 -3.54 23.12 -14.25
N PHE A 232 -3.42 24.02 -13.26
CA PHE A 232 -2.63 23.75 -12.04
C PHE A 232 -3.49 23.28 -10.85
N LEU A 233 -4.59 23.97 -10.55
CA LEU A 233 -5.48 23.68 -9.40
C LEU A 233 -6.96 23.58 -9.79
N ASP A 234 -7.27 23.44 -11.07
CA ASP A 234 -8.65 23.27 -11.49
C ASP A 234 -9.12 21.86 -11.08
N MET A 235 -10.14 21.82 -10.22
CA MET A 235 -10.72 20.58 -9.72
C MET A 235 -11.63 19.90 -10.76
N GLY A 236 -11.85 20.55 -11.92
CA GLY A 236 -12.48 19.98 -13.11
C GLY A 236 -14.00 20.12 -13.16
N SER A 237 -14.67 20.40 -12.04
CA SER A 237 -16.14 20.51 -11.98
C SER A 237 -16.59 21.77 -11.22
N PRO A 238 -17.56 22.55 -11.75
CA PRO A 238 -18.11 23.73 -11.07
C PRO A 238 -18.98 23.40 -9.85
N ASN A 239 -19.27 22.12 -9.59
CA ASN A 239 -20.03 21.66 -8.42
C ASN A 239 -19.16 21.40 -7.17
N ILE A 240 -17.84 21.56 -7.25
CA ILE A 240 -16.95 21.35 -6.10
C ILE A 240 -16.84 22.67 -5.34
N ASP A 241 -17.62 22.77 -4.27
CA ASP A 241 -17.62 23.90 -3.37
C ASP A 241 -16.32 23.97 -2.54
N ALA A 242 -15.96 25.16 -2.06
CA ALA A 242 -14.78 25.40 -1.24
C ALA A 242 -14.79 24.57 0.06
N THR A 243 -15.97 24.20 0.54
CA THR A 243 -16.21 23.29 1.68
C THR A 243 -15.72 21.86 1.43
N LEU A 244 -15.88 21.34 0.21
CA LEU A 244 -15.40 20.01 -0.17
C LEU A 244 -13.88 19.97 -0.29
N VAL A 245 -13.28 21.03 -0.85
CA VAL A 245 -11.82 21.21 -0.90
C VAL A 245 -11.24 21.35 0.51
N ALA A 246 -11.89 22.14 1.38
CA ALA A 246 -11.51 22.22 2.80
C ALA A 246 -11.63 20.86 3.49
N GLY A 247 -12.64 20.05 3.15
CA GLY A 247 -12.79 18.67 3.62
C GLY A 247 -11.58 17.80 3.29
N ILE A 248 -11.07 17.85 2.05
CA ILE A 248 -9.86 17.11 1.64
C ILE A 248 -8.64 17.58 2.43
N VAL A 249 -8.48 18.89 2.61
CA VAL A 249 -7.34 19.45 3.35
C VAL A 249 -7.38 19.07 4.83
N VAL A 250 -8.55 19.15 5.46
CA VAL A 250 -8.71 18.82 6.89
C VAL A 250 -8.62 17.31 7.12
N LEU A 251 -9.28 16.49 6.30
CA LEU A 251 -9.28 15.03 6.44
C LEU A 251 -7.96 14.42 5.95
N GLY A 252 -7.56 14.72 4.71
CA GLY A 252 -6.33 14.17 4.10
C GLY A 252 -5.05 14.75 4.68
N GLY A 253 -5.06 16.04 5.05
CA GLY A 253 -3.93 16.67 5.73
C GLY A 253 -3.92 16.39 7.22
N GLY A 254 -4.92 16.93 7.92
CA GLY A 254 -4.97 16.93 9.38
C GLY A 254 -5.21 15.54 9.97
N VAL A 255 -6.26 14.85 9.54
CA VAL A 255 -6.67 13.58 10.16
C VAL A 255 -5.73 12.43 9.79
N VAL A 256 -5.42 12.24 8.51
CA VAL A 256 -4.47 11.21 8.07
C VAL A 256 -3.06 11.52 8.60
N GLY A 257 -2.62 12.78 8.57
CA GLY A 257 -1.32 13.20 9.11
C GLY A 257 -1.21 13.02 10.63
N ALA A 258 -2.27 13.28 11.39
CA ALA A 258 -2.29 13.04 12.83
C ALA A 258 -2.25 11.53 13.14
N CYS A 259 -2.97 10.73 12.38
CA CYS A 259 -2.97 9.27 12.47
C CYS A 259 -1.57 8.69 12.22
N THR A 260 -0.85 9.17 11.21
CA THR A 260 0.50 8.70 10.90
C THR A 260 1.53 9.20 11.92
N ALA A 261 1.41 10.45 12.37
CA ALA A 261 2.23 10.99 13.47
C ALA A 261 2.05 10.20 14.76
N PHE A 262 0.81 9.82 15.10
CA PHE A 262 0.51 9.00 16.26
C PHE A 262 1.10 7.59 16.15
N GLN A 263 1.01 6.97 14.98
CA GLN A 263 1.63 5.67 14.71
C GLN A 263 3.16 5.73 14.85
N ALA A 264 3.79 6.75 14.27
CA ALA A 264 5.24 6.96 14.39
C ALA A 264 5.69 7.24 15.83
N TRP A 265 4.90 7.99 16.59
CA TRP A 265 5.17 8.23 18.01
C TRP A 265 5.06 6.94 18.84
N CYS A 266 4.03 6.12 18.58
CA CYS A 266 3.91 4.80 19.19
C CYS A 266 5.10 3.90 18.88
N LEU A 267 5.61 3.98 17.65
CA LEU A 267 6.82 3.29 17.17
C LEU A 267 8.05 3.64 18.01
N GLY A 268 8.23 4.94 18.29
CA GLY A 268 9.36 5.42 19.09
C GLY A 268 9.33 4.96 20.55
N ARG A 269 8.16 4.59 21.09
CA ARG A 269 7.98 4.16 22.49
C ARG A 269 8.00 2.64 22.69
N LYS A 270 7.51 1.86 21.73
CA LYS A 270 7.32 0.40 21.86
C LYS A 270 8.40 -0.46 21.17
N GLY A 271 9.35 0.18 20.49
CA GLY A 271 10.47 -0.50 19.84
C GLY A 271 10.16 -1.07 18.44
N PRO A 272 11.19 -1.52 17.71
CA PRO A 272 11.08 -1.96 16.30
C PRO A 272 10.11 -3.12 16.07
N LEU A 273 9.89 -3.95 17.09
CA LEU A 273 9.03 -5.14 17.05
C LEU A 273 7.54 -4.81 16.82
N PHE A 274 7.08 -3.62 17.22
CA PHE A 274 5.71 -3.17 16.95
C PHE A 274 5.54 -2.90 15.44
N VAL A 275 6.51 -2.25 14.79
CA VAL A 275 6.45 -1.87 13.34
C VAL A 275 6.25 -3.08 12.43
N SER A 276 6.98 -4.15 12.73
CA SER A 276 7.05 -5.35 11.88
C SER A 276 5.70 -6.08 11.79
N VAL A 277 4.87 -5.96 12.84
CA VAL A 277 3.52 -6.53 12.89
C VAL A 277 2.49 -5.57 12.28
N PHE A 278 2.64 -4.25 12.49
CA PHE A 278 1.65 -3.27 12.03
C PHE A 278 1.61 -3.05 10.53
N GLY A 279 2.75 -3.05 9.83
CA GLY A 279 2.76 -2.84 8.37
C GLY A 279 1.90 -3.88 7.63
N PRO A 280 2.14 -5.18 7.86
CA PRO A 280 1.37 -6.25 7.23
C PRO A 280 -0.07 -6.32 7.74
N VAL A 281 -0.33 -6.11 9.04
CA VAL A 281 -1.70 -6.06 9.60
C VAL A 281 -2.49 -4.86 9.05
N GLN A 282 -1.84 -3.73 8.81
CA GLN A 282 -2.45 -2.58 8.14
C GLN A 282 -2.83 -2.95 6.71
N THR A 283 -1.96 -3.62 5.96
CA THR A 283 -2.28 -4.13 4.62
C THR A 283 -3.47 -5.08 4.65
N VAL A 284 -3.54 -5.96 5.66
CA VAL A 284 -4.66 -6.88 5.88
C VAL A 284 -5.96 -6.16 6.19
N CYS A 285 -5.96 -5.30 7.19
CA CYS A 285 -7.14 -4.55 7.60
C CYS A 285 -7.64 -3.65 6.47
N THR A 286 -6.74 -3.05 5.69
CA THR A 286 -7.10 -2.24 4.51
C THR A 286 -7.73 -3.11 3.43
N ALA A 287 -7.16 -4.28 3.12
CA ALA A 287 -7.76 -5.21 2.15
C ALA A 287 -9.14 -5.71 2.59
N ILE A 288 -9.33 -6.03 3.89
CA ILE A 288 -10.63 -6.44 4.46
C ILE A 288 -11.63 -5.29 4.36
N LEU A 289 -11.26 -4.09 4.78
CA LEU A 289 -12.17 -2.95 4.75
C LEU A 289 -12.49 -2.51 3.33
N SER A 290 -11.54 -2.53 2.40
CA SER A 290 -11.79 -2.31 0.98
C SER A 290 -12.76 -3.36 0.42
N ALA A 291 -12.57 -4.65 0.74
CA ALA A 291 -13.48 -5.71 0.33
C ALA A 291 -14.89 -5.56 0.94
N ALA A 292 -14.99 -5.09 2.19
CA ALA A 292 -16.26 -4.87 2.88
C ALA A 292 -17.00 -3.61 2.37
N LEU A 293 -16.28 -2.54 2.07
CA LEU A 293 -16.82 -1.27 1.61
C LEU A 293 -17.28 -1.31 0.15
N LEU A 294 -16.68 -2.15 -0.70
CA LEU A 294 -17.12 -2.29 -2.09
C LEU A 294 -18.51 -2.92 -2.26
N GLN A 295 -19.13 -3.40 -1.16
CA GLN A 295 -20.49 -3.96 -1.14
C GLN A 295 -20.74 -5.00 -2.26
N GLN A 296 -19.68 -5.65 -2.74
CA GLN A 296 -19.79 -6.75 -3.69
C GLN A 296 -20.45 -7.89 -2.94
N VAL A 297 -21.54 -8.41 -3.49
CA VAL A 297 -22.26 -9.57 -2.95
C VAL A 297 -21.27 -10.72 -2.80
N LEU A 298 -20.74 -10.92 -1.59
CA LEU A 298 -19.65 -11.86 -1.34
C LEU A 298 -20.25 -13.28 -1.40
N GLY A 299 -20.15 -13.91 -2.57
CA GLY A 299 -20.39 -15.35 -2.67
C GLY A 299 -19.46 -16.12 -1.72
N LEU A 300 -19.91 -17.29 -1.24
CA LEU A 300 -19.15 -18.18 -0.35
C LEU A 300 -17.71 -18.44 -0.84
N GLY A 301 -17.50 -18.48 -2.17
CA GLY A 301 -16.19 -18.66 -2.77
C GLY A 301 -15.23 -17.46 -2.57
N SER A 302 -15.74 -16.23 -2.68
CA SER A 302 -14.93 -15.02 -2.42
C SER A 302 -14.47 -14.96 -0.96
N LEU A 303 -15.37 -15.31 -0.03
CA LEU A 303 -15.02 -15.41 1.40
C LEU A 303 -13.92 -16.44 1.65
N ALA A 304 -13.99 -17.61 1.01
CA ALA A 304 -12.94 -18.62 1.11
C ALA A 304 -11.59 -18.12 0.55
N GLY A 305 -11.61 -17.39 -0.58
CA GLY A 305 -10.41 -16.77 -1.15
C GLY A 305 -9.76 -15.73 -0.22
N ILE A 306 -10.57 -14.89 0.43
CA ILE A 306 -10.12 -13.91 1.42
C ILE A 306 -9.44 -14.60 2.62
N VAL A 307 -10.08 -15.62 3.20
CA VAL A 307 -9.52 -16.40 4.32
C VAL A 307 -8.20 -17.05 3.91
N LEU A 308 -8.14 -17.63 2.71
CA LEU A 308 -6.95 -18.30 2.20
C LEU A 308 -5.80 -17.30 1.98
N MET A 309 -6.09 -16.12 1.41
CA MET A 309 -5.12 -15.03 1.27
C MET A 309 -4.54 -14.61 2.63
N PHE A 310 -5.37 -14.40 3.65
CA PHE A 310 -4.92 -14.02 4.98
C PHE A 310 -4.13 -15.11 5.69
N SER A 311 -4.50 -16.38 5.51
CA SER A 311 -3.74 -17.50 6.05
C SER A 311 -2.33 -17.54 5.46
N GLY A 312 -2.18 -17.31 4.14
CA GLY A 312 -0.88 -17.25 3.47
C GLY A 312 -0.02 -16.13 4.01
N LEU A 313 -0.57 -14.93 4.13
CA LEU A 313 0.14 -13.80 4.72
C LEU A 313 0.56 -14.08 6.18
N TYR A 314 -0.34 -14.62 6.99
CA TYR A 314 -0.04 -14.95 8.39
C TYR A 314 1.15 -15.90 8.50
N ILE A 315 1.24 -16.92 7.64
CA ILE A 315 2.37 -17.84 7.60
C ILE A 315 3.68 -17.11 7.29
N VAL A 316 3.68 -16.18 6.31
CA VAL A 316 4.87 -15.37 5.98
C VAL A 316 5.32 -14.53 7.18
N LEU A 317 4.37 -13.90 7.87
CA LEU A 317 4.65 -13.06 9.03
C LEU A 317 5.12 -13.85 10.24
N TRP A 318 4.48 -14.97 10.51
CA TRP A 318 4.90 -15.89 11.57
C TRP A 318 6.33 -16.36 11.33
N ALA A 319 6.65 -16.77 10.10
CA ALA A 319 8.01 -17.19 9.75
C ALA A 319 9.03 -16.06 9.91
N LYS A 320 8.68 -14.82 9.53
CA LYS A 320 9.55 -13.65 9.69
C LYS A 320 9.75 -13.26 11.15
N SER A 321 8.69 -13.27 11.96
CA SER A 321 8.77 -12.98 13.40
C SER A 321 9.67 -13.99 14.11
N ASN A 322 9.51 -15.27 13.79
CA ASN A 322 10.26 -16.33 14.46
C ASN A 322 11.74 -16.38 14.02
N GLU A 323 12.05 -15.94 12.80
CA GLU A 323 13.43 -15.76 12.34
C GLU A 323 14.12 -14.61 13.08
N ILE A 324 13.44 -13.47 13.30
CA ILE A 324 13.98 -12.34 14.07
C ILE A 324 14.28 -12.77 15.52
N SER A 325 13.33 -13.42 16.18
CA SER A 325 13.53 -13.91 17.56
C SER A 325 14.68 -14.89 17.67
N ALA A 326 14.84 -15.79 16.69
CA ALA A 326 15.96 -16.74 16.68
C ALA A 326 17.33 -16.04 16.52
N ASP A 327 17.41 -14.96 15.73
CA ASP A 327 18.65 -14.18 15.56
C ASP A 327 18.97 -13.35 16.83
N GLU A 328 17.97 -12.83 17.52
CA GLU A 328 18.12 -12.14 18.81
C GLU A 328 18.63 -13.08 19.93
N ASP A 329 18.08 -14.28 20.02
CA ASP A 329 18.50 -15.30 21.00
C ASP A 329 19.96 -15.75 20.77
N GLN A 330 20.39 -15.85 19.51
CA GLN A 330 21.78 -16.16 19.14
C GLN A 330 22.74 -15.04 19.54
N LEU A 331 22.37 -13.77 19.34
CA LEU A 331 23.20 -12.63 19.76
C LEU A 331 23.34 -12.51 21.28
N GLN A 332 22.26 -12.78 22.03
CA GLN A 332 22.30 -12.74 23.50
C GLN A 332 23.05 -13.94 24.11
N GLY A 333 22.89 -15.14 23.53
CA GLY A 333 23.63 -16.34 23.96
C GLY A 333 25.11 -16.29 23.61
N GLY A 334 25.49 -15.73 22.47
CA GLY A 334 26.88 -15.56 22.05
C GLY A 334 27.66 -14.58 22.93
N GLY A 335 27.04 -13.45 23.30
CA GLY A 335 27.65 -12.46 24.20
C GLY A 335 27.87 -12.97 25.63
N ALA A 336 26.99 -13.82 26.14
CA ALA A 336 27.15 -14.44 27.45
C ALA A 336 28.30 -15.47 27.45
N HIS A 337 28.45 -16.26 26.38
CA HIS A 337 29.46 -17.30 26.28
C HIS A 337 30.88 -16.74 26.03
N ASP A 338 31.01 -15.62 25.31
CA ASP A 338 32.29 -14.91 25.16
C ASP A 338 32.68 -14.14 26.43
N ALA A 339 31.72 -13.58 27.17
CA ALA A 339 31.99 -12.95 28.47
C ALA A 339 32.44 -13.98 29.53
N GLU A 340 31.86 -15.19 29.51
CA GLU A 340 32.25 -16.29 30.41
C GLU A 340 33.66 -16.81 30.08
N LYS A 341 34.02 -16.94 28.79
CA LYS A 341 35.38 -17.30 28.38
C LYS A 341 36.43 -16.23 28.70
N ALA A 342 36.07 -14.95 28.65
CA ALA A 342 36.97 -13.85 29.00
C ALA A 342 37.17 -13.70 30.53
N LEU A 343 36.25 -14.21 31.34
CA LEU A 343 36.38 -14.27 32.82
C LEU A 343 37.16 -15.51 33.31
N LEU A 344 37.30 -16.53 32.47
CA LEU A 344 38.01 -17.78 32.77
C LEU A 344 39.42 -17.84 32.16
N ALA A 345 39.90 -16.77 31.51
CA ALA A 345 41.25 -16.62 30.95
C ALA A 345 42.06 -15.59 31.75
#